data_AF-A0AAV9KR84-F1
#
_entry.id   AF-A0AAV9KR84-F1
#
_cell.length_a   1.000
_cell.length_b   1.000
_cell.length_c   1.000
_cell.angle_alpha   90.00
_cell.angle_beta   90.00
_cell.angle_gamma   90.00
#
_symmetry.space_group_name_H-M   'P 1'
#
loop_
_entity.id
_entity.type
_entity.pdbx_description
1 polymer ?
#
loop_
_entity_poly.entity_id
_entity_poly.type
_entity_poly.pdbx_seq_one_letter_code
_entity_poly.pdbx_strand_id
1 'polypeptide(L)'
;MKEKIKKAVKELHYIPKVDGLSYEDLCIHPNLDLPEGFKVPKFDTFGGTRNTLAHLRAYYDQLVGVGRNEALLMRLFSRSLSGEALEWFASQEIKQWYSWNVLAKDFVKRFAYNVEIIPDRYSLERIKWKPTESYREYAYRWRKEAAQI
;
A
#
# COMPACT_ATOMS: atom_id res chain seq x y z
N MET A 1 -28.76 9.82 39.86
CA MET A 1 -27.63 8.89 39.58
C MET A 1 -27.44 8.63 38.09
N LYS A 2 -28.51 8.30 37.33
CA LYS A 2 -28.46 8.10 35.86
C LYS A 2 -27.86 9.27 35.06
N GLU A 3 -28.17 10.51 35.40
CA GLU A 3 -27.62 11.69 34.70
C GLU A 3 -26.12 11.91 34.92
N LYS A 4 -25.59 11.56 36.10
CA LYS A 4 -24.15 11.62 36.37
C LYS A 4 -23.39 10.58 35.54
N ILE A 5 -23.98 9.39 35.37
CA ILE A 5 -23.42 8.33 34.52
C ILE A 5 -23.47 8.74 33.05
N LYS A 6 -24.57 9.34 32.59
CA LYS A 6 -24.72 9.82 31.20
C LYS A 6 -23.73 10.94 30.87
N LYS A 7 -23.47 11.84 31.83
CA LYS A 7 -22.45 12.88 31.73
C LYS A 7 -21.03 12.29 31.71
N ALA A 8 -20.73 11.35 32.61
CA ALA A 8 -19.42 10.68 32.65
C ALA A 8 -19.14 9.86 31.38
N VAL A 9 -20.16 9.21 30.80
CA VAL A 9 -20.04 8.49 29.51
C VAL A 9 -19.80 9.45 28.35
N LYS A 10 -20.39 10.66 28.37
CA LYS A 10 -20.11 11.72 27.39
C LYS A 10 -18.69 12.27 27.51
N GLU A 11 -18.18 12.41 28.72
CA GLU A 11 -16.80 12.88 28.96
C GLU A 11 -15.74 11.80 28.69
N LEU A 12 -16.05 10.51 28.92
CA LEU A 12 -15.18 9.39 28.54
C LEU A 12 -15.10 9.18 27.02
N HIS A 13 -16.08 9.65 26.24
CA HIS A 13 -16.05 9.69 24.77
C HIS A 13 -15.56 11.03 24.21
N TYR A 14 -15.13 11.97 25.06
CA TYR A 14 -14.50 13.20 24.58
C TYR A 14 -13.06 12.88 24.15
N ILE A 15 -12.94 12.23 23.00
CA ILE A 15 -11.73 12.27 22.20
C ILE A 15 -11.69 13.71 21.68
N PRO A 16 -10.64 14.50 21.99
CA PRO A 16 -10.47 15.81 21.38
C PRO A 16 -10.62 15.61 19.88
N LYS A 17 -11.60 16.29 19.28
CA LYS A 17 -11.81 16.26 17.84
C LYS A 17 -10.55 16.89 17.24
N VAL A 18 -9.61 16.04 16.83
CA VAL A 18 -8.51 16.49 15.99
C VAL A 18 -9.18 16.84 14.67
N ASP A 19 -9.24 18.12 14.34
CA ASP A 19 -9.85 18.58 13.10
C ASP A 19 -9.20 17.84 11.93
N GLY A 20 -10.02 17.19 11.08
CA GLY A 20 -9.57 16.44 9.91
C GLY A 20 -9.24 14.96 10.09
N LEU A 21 -9.58 14.33 11.23
CA LEU A 21 -9.43 12.87 11.43
C LEU A 21 -10.76 12.10 11.46
N SER A 22 -11.82 12.61 10.81
CA SER A 22 -13.06 11.83 10.71
C SER A 22 -12.86 10.60 9.80
N TYR A 23 -13.77 9.63 9.91
CA TYR A 23 -13.75 8.48 9.00
C TYR A 23 -13.88 8.93 7.54
N GLU A 24 -14.66 9.98 7.30
CA GLU A 24 -14.91 10.59 5.99
C GLU A 24 -13.67 11.30 5.44
N ASP A 25 -12.83 11.87 6.32
CA ASP A 25 -11.59 12.55 5.92
C ASP A 25 -10.47 11.58 5.55
N LEU A 26 -10.46 10.39 6.17
CA LEU A 26 -9.40 9.37 6.01
C LEU A 26 -9.74 8.28 4.99
N CYS A 27 -10.98 8.24 4.50
CA CYS A 27 -11.50 7.15 3.69
C CYS A 27 -11.75 7.55 2.24
N ILE A 28 -11.21 6.77 1.30
CA ILE A 28 -11.44 6.99 -0.15
C ILE A 28 -12.88 6.81 -0.61
N HIS A 29 -13.62 5.93 0.04
CA HIS A 29 -15.05 5.73 -0.20
C HIS A 29 -15.75 5.41 1.13
N PRO A 30 -16.14 6.43 1.91
CA PRO A 30 -16.69 6.22 3.26
C PRO A 30 -18.01 5.45 3.23
N ASN A 31 -18.81 5.65 2.18
CA ASN A 31 -20.12 5.01 2.03
C ASN A 31 -20.05 3.60 1.43
N LEU A 32 -18.86 3.04 1.22
CA LEU A 32 -18.72 1.69 0.67
C LEU A 32 -18.68 0.67 1.81
N ASP A 33 -19.77 -0.07 1.94
CA ASP A 33 -19.81 -1.28 2.76
C ASP A 33 -19.27 -2.48 1.97
N LEU A 34 -18.51 -3.33 2.66
CA LEU A 34 -18.09 -4.60 2.09
C LEU A 34 -19.31 -5.52 1.97
N PRO A 35 -19.45 -6.28 0.86
CA PRO A 35 -20.53 -7.25 0.73
C PRO A 35 -20.53 -8.24 1.91
N GLU A 36 -21.70 -8.69 2.32
CA GLU A 36 -21.81 -9.67 3.40
C GLU A 36 -21.02 -10.94 3.05
N GLY A 37 -20.23 -11.44 4.00
CA GLY A 37 -19.35 -12.59 3.81
C GLY A 37 -18.10 -12.31 2.97
N PHE A 38 -17.87 -11.07 2.53
CA PHE A 38 -16.64 -10.70 1.81
C PHE A 38 -15.41 -10.88 2.69
N LYS A 39 -14.54 -11.81 2.30
CA LYS A 39 -13.25 -12.02 2.95
C LYS A 39 -12.22 -11.12 2.29
N VAL A 40 -11.70 -10.15 3.05
CA VAL A 40 -10.62 -9.29 2.57
C VAL A 40 -9.39 -10.16 2.28
N PRO A 41 -8.87 -10.16 1.04
CA PRO A 41 -7.70 -10.95 0.70
C PRO A 41 -6.46 -10.51 1.49
N LYS A 42 -5.52 -11.44 1.64
CA LYS A 42 -4.17 -11.09 2.08
C LYS A 42 -3.40 -10.59 0.85
N PHE A 43 -2.83 -9.39 0.96
CA PHE A 43 -2.05 -8.78 -0.11
C PHE A 43 -0.55 -8.96 0.13
N ASP A 44 0.19 -9.09 -0.96
CA ASP A 44 1.64 -8.91 -0.92
C ASP A 44 1.94 -7.42 -0.99
N THR A 45 2.59 -6.86 0.04
CA THR A 45 2.71 -5.41 0.16
C THR A 45 3.85 -4.84 -0.68
N PHE A 46 3.59 -3.73 -1.36
CA PHE A 46 4.55 -2.99 -2.16
C PHE A 46 5.18 -1.87 -1.35
N GLY A 47 6.51 -1.96 -1.18
CA GLY A 47 7.29 -0.98 -0.41
C GLY A 47 7.79 0.23 -1.18
N GLY A 48 7.59 0.31 -2.50
CA GLY A 48 8.07 1.43 -3.33
C GLY A 48 9.27 1.16 -4.23
N THR A 49 9.88 -0.04 -4.22
CA THR A 49 11.13 -0.32 -4.97
C THR A 49 11.02 -1.43 -6.02
N ARG A 50 9.96 -2.24 -5.97
CA ARG A 50 9.75 -3.37 -6.90
C ARG A 50 9.12 -2.89 -8.21
N ASN A 51 9.00 -3.79 -9.18
CA ASN A 51 8.29 -3.48 -10.44
C ASN A 51 6.82 -3.12 -10.17
N THR A 52 6.48 -1.85 -10.45
CA THR A 52 5.17 -1.25 -10.17
C THR A 52 4.04 -1.89 -10.98
N LEU A 53 4.28 -2.23 -12.26
CA LEU A 53 3.27 -2.87 -13.11
C LEU A 53 3.03 -4.33 -12.70
N ALA A 54 4.07 -5.05 -12.28
CA ALA A 54 3.93 -6.40 -11.74
C ALA A 54 3.10 -6.39 -10.46
N HIS A 55 3.30 -5.41 -9.58
CA HIS A 55 2.46 -5.23 -8.39
C HIS A 55 0.98 -5.01 -8.74
N LEU A 56 0.69 -4.11 -9.69
CA LEU A 56 -0.69 -3.86 -10.11
C LEU A 56 -1.37 -5.13 -10.67
N ARG A 57 -0.64 -5.93 -11.45
CA ARG A 57 -1.16 -7.21 -11.96
C ARG A 57 -1.46 -8.20 -10.82
N ALA A 58 -0.49 -8.41 -9.93
CA ALA A 58 -0.67 -9.29 -8.78
C ALA A 58 -1.81 -8.83 -7.86
N TYR A 59 -1.97 -7.51 -7.65
CA TYR A 59 -3.07 -6.93 -6.89
C TYR A 59 -4.44 -7.30 -7.49
N TYR A 60 -4.58 -7.23 -8.82
CA TYR A 60 -5.79 -7.66 -9.50
C TYR A 60 -6.04 -9.16 -9.37
N ASP A 61 -4.99 -9.98 -9.50
CA ASP A 61 -5.10 -11.44 -9.36
C ASP A 61 -5.50 -11.85 -7.94
N GLN A 62 -5.08 -11.09 -6.92
CA GLN A 62 -5.51 -11.28 -5.52
C GLN A 62 -6.98 -10.89 -5.28
N LEU A 63 -7.61 -10.18 -6.21
CA LEU A 63 -9.00 -9.71 -6.14
C LEU A 63 -9.92 -10.42 -7.15
N VAL A 64 -9.53 -11.60 -7.63
CA VAL A 64 -10.41 -12.45 -8.45
C VAL A 64 -11.75 -12.66 -7.73
N GLY A 65 -12.85 -12.41 -8.45
CA GLY A 65 -14.21 -12.49 -7.92
C GLY A 65 -14.79 -11.18 -7.37
N VAL A 66 -13.96 -10.14 -7.14
CA VAL A 66 -14.44 -8.78 -6.80
C VAL A 66 -15.13 -8.10 -7.99
N GLY A 67 -14.80 -8.53 -9.22
CA GLY A 67 -15.29 -7.92 -10.45
C GLY A 67 -14.65 -6.56 -10.72
N ARG A 68 -15.32 -5.72 -11.53
CA ARG A 68 -14.85 -4.36 -11.90
C ARG A 68 -15.33 -3.28 -10.93
N ASN A 69 -15.55 -3.60 -9.66
CA ASN A 69 -15.97 -2.62 -8.66
C ASN A 69 -14.79 -1.69 -8.30
N GLU A 70 -14.68 -0.58 -9.02
CA GLU A 70 -13.58 0.38 -8.83
C GLU A 70 -13.51 0.92 -7.40
N ALA A 71 -14.66 1.22 -6.78
CA ALA A 71 -14.68 1.71 -5.42
C ALA A 71 -14.04 0.71 -4.45
N LEU A 72 -14.32 -0.58 -4.61
CA LEU A 72 -13.71 -1.64 -3.80
C LEU A 72 -12.22 -1.84 -4.12
N LEU A 73 -11.83 -1.76 -5.39
CA LEU A 73 -10.43 -1.79 -5.80
C LEU A 73 -9.64 -0.64 -5.17
N MET A 74 -10.19 0.56 -5.14
CA MET A 74 -9.54 1.73 -4.56
C MET A 74 -9.51 1.63 -3.03
N ARG A 75 -10.60 1.18 -2.40
CA ARG A 75 -10.72 0.99 -0.95
C ARG A 75 -9.69 0.02 -0.39
N LEU A 76 -9.39 -1.05 -1.12
CA LEU A 76 -8.47 -2.10 -0.68
C LEU A 76 -7.01 -1.80 -1.03
N PHE A 77 -6.73 -0.83 -1.90
CA PHE A 77 -5.40 -0.63 -2.46
C PHE A 77 -4.35 -0.30 -1.39
N SER A 78 -4.68 0.51 -0.39
CA SER A 78 -3.77 0.86 0.72
C SER A 78 -3.26 -0.36 1.48
N ARG A 79 -4.05 -1.45 1.54
CA ARG A 79 -3.65 -2.72 2.18
C ARG A 79 -2.59 -3.48 1.40
N SER A 80 -2.42 -3.15 0.12
CA SER A 80 -1.37 -3.69 -0.74
C SER A 80 -0.07 -2.89 -0.68
N LEU A 81 0.01 -1.86 0.15
CA LEU A 81 1.17 -0.96 0.25
C LEU A 81 1.87 -1.09 1.60
N SER A 82 3.15 -0.76 1.63
CA SER A 82 3.97 -0.66 2.84
C SER A 82 5.05 0.42 2.67
N GLY A 83 5.67 0.85 3.78
CA GLY A 83 6.79 1.80 3.77
C GLY A 83 6.49 3.07 2.97
N GLU A 84 7.42 3.47 2.11
CA GLU A 84 7.35 4.69 1.30
C GLU A 84 6.07 4.75 0.44
N ALA A 85 5.62 3.62 -0.11
CA ALA A 85 4.42 3.60 -0.93
C ALA A 85 3.15 3.89 -0.14
N LEU A 86 3.06 3.40 1.10
CA LEU A 86 1.94 3.68 1.99
C LEU A 86 1.96 5.14 2.47
N GLU A 87 3.13 5.67 2.80
CA GLU A 87 3.30 7.09 3.18
C GLU A 87 2.95 8.03 2.03
N TRP A 88 3.39 7.70 0.82
CA TRP A 88 2.99 8.44 -0.38
C TRP A 88 1.47 8.42 -0.53
N PHE A 89 0.83 7.24 -0.44
CA PHE A 89 -0.62 7.11 -0.59
C PHE A 89 -1.38 7.92 0.46
N ALA A 90 -0.93 7.88 1.73
CA ALA A 90 -1.56 8.58 2.84
C ALA A 90 -1.37 10.11 2.78
N SER A 91 -0.34 10.60 2.08
CA SER A 91 -0.11 12.03 1.87
C SER A 91 -0.90 12.62 0.70
N GLN A 92 -1.61 11.80 -0.07
CA GLN A 92 -2.43 12.28 -1.18
C GLN A 92 -3.79 12.81 -0.69
N GLU A 93 -4.31 13.81 -1.38
CA GLU A 93 -5.69 14.24 -1.17
C GLU A 93 -6.65 13.20 -1.73
N ILE A 94 -7.39 12.54 -0.85
CA ILE A 94 -8.32 11.45 -1.20
C ILE A 94 -9.27 11.82 -2.35
N LYS A 95 -9.74 13.08 -2.37
CA LYS A 95 -10.68 13.61 -3.37
C LYS A 95 -10.11 13.66 -4.79
N GLN A 96 -8.79 13.58 -4.95
CA GLN A 96 -8.14 13.60 -6.27
C GLN A 96 -8.40 12.31 -7.07
N TRP A 97 -8.71 11.21 -6.38
CA TRP A 97 -8.93 9.89 -6.99
C TRP A 97 -10.41 9.56 -7.07
N TYR A 98 -11.03 9.90 -8.19
CA TYR A 98 -12.45 9.61 -8.47
C TYR A 98 -12.67 8.31 -9.28
N SER A 99 -11.61 7.66 -9.74
CA SER A 99 -11.66 6.38 -10.43
C SER A 99 -10.37 5.61 -10.22
N TRP A 100 -10.44 4.30 -10.40
CA TRP A 100 -9.25 3.44 -10.26
C TRP A 100 -8.15 3.84 -11.26
N ASN A 101 -8.53 4.21 -12.48
CA ASN A 101 -7.60 4.58 -13.54
C ASN A 101 -6.73 5.80 -13.15
N VAL A 102 -7.32 6.81 -12.50
CA VAL A 102 -6.58 8.00 -12.04
C VAL A 102 -5.58 7.62 -10.96
N LEU A 103 -6.01 6.87 -9.94
CA LEU A 103 -5.15 6.38 -8.88
C LEU A 103 -4.00 5.53 -9.43
N ALA A 104 -4.30 4.57 -10.31
CA ALA A 104 -3.30 3.68 -10.89
C ALA A 104 -2.28 4.44 -11.75
N LYS A 105 -2.71 5.46 -12.50
CA LYS A 105 -1.80 6.32 -13.27
C LYS A 105 -0.87 7.13 -12.38
N ASP A 106 -1.39 7.71 -11.30
CA ASP A 106 -0.56 8.46 -10.34
C ASP A 106 0.44 7.55 -9.63
N PHE A 107 -0.02 6.36 -9.24
CA PHE A 107 0.83 5.34 -8.63
C PHE A 107 1.95 4.90 -9.58
N VAL A 108 1.62 4.58 -10.84
CA VAL A 108 2.62 4.27 -11.86
C VAL A 108 3.54 5.46 -12.06
N LYS A 109 3.04 6.69 -12.21
CA LYS A 109 3.87 7.88 -12.40
C LYS A 109 4.85 8.11 -11.24
N ARG A 110 4.40 7.91 -9.99
CA ARG A 110 5.23 8.06 -8.79
C ARG A 110 6.35 7.02 -8.73
N PHE A 111 6.02 5.77 -9.08
CA PHE A 111 6.90 4.62 -8.93
C PHE A 111 7.39 4.05 -10.28
N ALA A 112 7.30 4.82 -11.38
CA ALA A 112 7.62 4.38 -12.74
C ALA A 112 9.10 4.08 -12.91
N TYR A 113 9.95 4.84 -12.21
CA TYR A 113 11.39 4.62 -12.20
C TYR A 113 11.80 3.27 -11.58
N ASN A 114 10.88 2.57 -10.91
CA ASN A 114 11.12 1.20 -10.43
C ASN A 114 10.87 0.12 -11.50
N VAL A 115 10.47 0.50 -12.70
CA VAL A 115 10.36 -0.43 -13.84
C VAL A 115 11.74 -0.78 -14.41
N GLU A 116 12.77 0.05 -14.16
CA GLU A 116 14.12 -0.12 -14.74
C GLU A 116 15.14 -0.84 -13.86
N ILE A 117 14.81 -1.23 -12.63
CA ILE A 117 15.67 -2.14 -11.85
C ILE A 117 15.07 -3.55 -11.92
N ILE A 118 14.85 -4.04 -13.13
CA ILE A 118 14.96 -5.49 -13.34
C ILE A 118 16.47 -5.72 -13.26
N PRO A 119 16.97 -6.45 -12.26
CA PRO A 119 18.38 -6.80 -12.24
C PRO A 119 18.68 -7.48 -13.57
N ASP A 120 19.60 -6.92 -14.34
CA ASP A 120 20.12 -7.55 -15.53
C ASP A 120 21.53 -8.06 -15.22
N ARG A 121 22.19 -8.60 -16.23
CA ARG A 121 23.56 -9.08 -16.06
C ARG A 121 24.52 -7.99 -15.54
N TYR A 122 24.27 -6.72 -15.86
CA TYR A 122 25.09 -5.60 -15.39
C TYR A 122 24.83 -5.27 -13.91
N SER A 123 23.61 -5.46 -13.41
CA SER A 123 23.29 -5.36 -11.98
C SER A 123 24.08 -6.33 -11.11
N LEU A 124 24.34 -7.56 -11.59
CA LEU A 124 25.23 -8.51 -10.90
C LEU A 124 26.68 -8.03 -10.83
N GLU A 125 27.17 -7.39 -11.89
CA GLU A 125 28.56 -6.89 -11.94
C GLU A 125 28.80 -5.73 -10.96
N ARG A 126 27.74 -4.99 -10.62
CA ARG A 126 27.75 -3.91 -9.62
C ARG A 126 27.76 -4.41 -8.17
N ILE A 127 27.40 -5.68 -7.93
CA ILE A 127 27.52 -6.30 -6.60
C ILE A 127 29.00 -6.63 -6.35
N LYS A 128 29.71 -5.65 -5.79
CA LYS A 128 31.09 -5.81 -5.32
C LYS A 128 31.12 -6.27 -3.87
N TRP A 129 32.19 -7.00 -3.55
CA TRP A 129 32.56 -7.31 -2.17
C TRP A 129 32.88 -6.02 -1.42
N LYS A 130 32.32 -5.86 -0.22
CA LYS A 130 32.60 -4.75 0.70
C LYS A 130 33.60 -5.20 1.77
N PRO A 131 34.65 -4.43 2.08
CA PRO A 131 35.65 -4.83 3.10
C PRO A 131 35.06 -5.10 4.49
N THR A 132 33.87 -4.57 4.77
CA THR A 132 33.14 -4.71 6.03
C THR A 132 32.18 -5.89 6.08
N GLU A 133 32.00 -6.63 4.99
CA GLU A 133 31.08 -7.77 4.94
C GLU A 133 31.82 -9.11 4.89
N SER A 134 31.19 -10.15 5.43
CA SER A 134 31.63 -11.53 5.30
C SER A 134 31.29 -12.11 3.92
N TYR A 135 32.01 -13.16 3.53
CA TYR A 135 31.72 -13.91 2.29
C TYR A 135 30.26 -14.38 2.22
N ARG A 136 29.69 -14.81 3.34
CA ARG A 136 28.31 -15.32 3.40
C ARG A 136 27.30 -14.22 3.10
N GLU A 137 27.52 -13.01 3.60
CA GLU A 137 26.67 -11.85 3.34
C GLU A 137 26.79 -11.41 1.89
N TYR A 138 28.00 -11.36 1.35
CA TYR A 138 28.24 -11.11 -0.08
C TYR A 138 27.50 -12.14 -0.95
N ALA A 139 27.70 -13.44 -0.71
CA ALA A 139 27.09 -14.52 -1.49
C ALA A 139 25.56 -14.55 -1.36
N TYR A 140 25.01 -14.09 -0.23
CA TYR A 140 23.57 -13.91 -0.06
C TYR A 140 23.05 -12.75 -0.92
N ARG A 141 23.69 -11.57 -0.88
CA ARG A 141 23.30 -10.41 -1.72
C ARG A 141 23.36 -10.77 -3.20
N TRP A 142 24.46 -11.38 -3.63
CA TRP A 142 24.66 -11.76 -5.03
C TRP A 142 23.60 -12.78 -5.50
N ARG A 143 23.35 -13.85 -4.74
CA ARG A 143 22.32 -14.84 -5.10
C ARG A 143 20.90 -14.27 -5.09
N LYS A 144 20.60 -13.37 -4.15
CA LYS A 144 19.32 -12.68 -4.08
C LYS A 144 19.07 -11.84 -5.33
N GLU A 145 20.12 -11.19 -5.85
CA GLU A 145 20.05 -10.43 -7.11
C GLU A 145 19.95 -11.36 -8.32
N ALA A 146 20.74 -12.44 -8.35
CA ALA A 146 20.75 -13.41 -9.45
C ALA A 146 19.42 -14.16 -9.59
N ALA A 147 18.69 -14.38 -8.48
CA ALA A 147 17.37 -15.01 -8.50
C ALA A 147 16.27 -14.12 -9.11
N GLN A 148 16.58 -12.85 -9.40
CA GLN A 148 15.67 -11.89 -10.03
C GLN A 148 15.95 -11.73 -11.54
N ILE A 149 16.95 -12.44 -12.09
CA ILE A 149 17.30 -12.57 -13.52
C ILE A 149 16.75 -13.90 -14.04
#